data_AF-A0A937C3J1-F1
#
_entry.id   AF-A0A937C3J1-F1
#
_cell.length_a   1.000
_cell.length_b   1.000
_cell.length_c   1.000
_cell.angle_alpha   90.00
_cell.angle_beta   90.00
_cell.angle_gamma   90.00
#
_symmetry.space_group_name_H-M   'P 1'
#
loop_
_entity.id
_entity.type
_entity.pdbx_description
1 polymer ?
#
loop_
_entity_poly.entity_id
_entity_poly.type
_entity_poly.pdbx_seq_one_letter_code
_entity_poly.pdbx_strand_id
1 'polypeptide(L)'
;MRKLSFLVVAGAIFVSCNNSKQGGETEKTKSDTSATTNNASTPPAENPLKIMLGSFVGAFGDNKITLLVVKAEGDSVLGRSVVGGNDRPFAGTFTQDDVQFVVDAKEPGDDKYDGAFHFNMQKGNPNALNGSWKPNDPKQKSKEFVLQRKVFEYKTDVGSFPEASQRLLTTKDVENMMKEDLEYMRNEIFARHGFCFKKKELRQMFEMEDWYVPDNVVIKDRLTEIEKKNIALIKRYEKYAEEYGDEYGR
;
A
#
# COMPACT_ATOMS: atom_id res chain seq x y z
N MET A 1 -38.00 -20.20 13.80
CA MET A 1 -38.74 -19.26 14.67
C MET A 1 -38.14 -19.25 16.07
N ARG A 2 -37.46 -18.15 16.43
CA ARG A 2 -37.46 -17.55 17.79
C ARG A 2 -36.57 -16.30 17.72
N LYS A 3 -37.23 -15.15 17.57
CA LYS A 3 -36.63 -13.83 17.73
C LYS A 3 -36.61 -13.52 19.22
N LEU A 4 -35.49 -13.03 19.74
CA LEU A 4 -35.45 -12.37 21.04
C LEU A 4 -34.83 -10.98 20.84
N SER A 5 -35.70 -10.00 20.75
CA SER A 5 -35.37 -8.58 20.78
C SER A 5 -35.28 -8.15 22.24
N PHE A 6 -34.23 -7.43 22.62
CA PHE A 6 -34.26 -6.57 23.81
C PHE A 6 -33.75 -5.17 23.46
N LEU A 7 -34.47 -4.20 24.01
CA LEU A 7 -34.52 -2.79 23.68
C LEU A 7 -33.68 -1.98 24.68
N VAL A 8 -32.89 -1.05 24.14
CA VAL A 8 -32.43 0.27 24.64
C VAL A 8 -32.59 0.62 26.13
N VAL A 9 -31.50 1.11 26.75
CA VAL A 9 -31.52 2.31 27.62
C VAL A 9 -30.26 3.16 27.38
N ALA A 10 -30.46 4.44 27.11
CA ALA A 10 -29.46 5.49 26.99
C ALA A 10 -29.23 6.21 28.34
N GLY A 11 -28.04 6.78 28.54
CA GLY A 11 -27.77 7.68 29.66
C GLY A 11 -26.40 8.34 29.55
N ALA A 12 -26.37 9.53 28.94
CA ALA A 12 -25.21 10.43 28.93
C ALA A 12 -25.23 11.32 30.18
N ILE A 13 -24.08 11.53 30.82
CA ILE A 13 -23.89 12.57 31.83
C ILE A 13 -22.64 13.36 31.47
N PHE A 14 -22.87 14.62 31.07
CA PHE A 14 -21.88 15.69 31.04
C PHE A 14 -21.71 16.27 32.45
N VAL A 15 -20.48 16.52 32.89
CA VAL A 15 -20.20 17.56 33.89
C VAL A 15 -18.94 18.32 33.47
N SER A 16 -19.15 19.61 33.20
CA SER A 16 -18.16 20.67 33.06
C SER A 16 -18.21 21.51 34.34
N CYS A 17 -17.05 21.90 34.87
CA CYS A 17 -16.93 23.09 35.72
C CYS A 17 -15.59 23.77 35.46
N ASN A 18 -15.67 24.98 34.92
CA ASN A 18 -14.64 26.01 34.89
C ASN A 18 -15.05 27.08 35.92
N ASN A 19 -14.12 27.62 36.71
CA ASN A 19 -14.38 28.87 37.42
C ASN A 19 -13.10 29.67 37.68
N SER A 20 -13.17 30.93 37.25
CA SER A 20 -12.23 32.03 37.41
C SER A 20 -12.49 32.82 38.70
N LYS A 21 -11.45 33.43 39.31
CA LYS A 21 -11.39 34.87 39.65
C LYS A 21 -10.08 35.29 40.34
N GLN A 22 -9.72 36.55 40.09
CA GLN A 22 -8.51 37.32 40.39
C GLN A 22 -8.47 37.93 41.82
N GLY A 23 -7.27 38.35 42.24
CA GLY A 23 -7.05 39.69 42.85
C GLY A 23 -5.98 39.79 43.96
N GLY A 24 -4.94 40.64 43.75
CA GLY A 24 -4.21 41.36 44.83
C GLY A 24 -2.66 41.43 44.74
N GLU A 25 -2.11 42.60 44.36
CA GLU A 25 -0.70 43.07 44.58
C GLU A 25 -0.44 43.40 46.08
N THR A 26 0.77 43.46 46.68
CA THR A 26 1.93 44.34 46.37
C THR A 26 3.26 43.88 47.05
N GLU A 27 4.39 44.20 46.38
CA GLU A 27 5.72 44.63 46.90
C GLU A 27 6.70 43.65 47.63
N LYS A 28 7.80 43.26 46.95
CA LYS A 28 9.17 43.84 47.09
C LYS A 28 10.24 42.98 46.41
N THR A 29 11.04 43.65 45.59
CA THR A 29 12.19 43.14 44.83
C THR A 29 13.35 42.69 45.72
N LYS A 30 13.89 41.49 45.48
CA LYS A 30 15.32 41.15 45.61
C LYS A 30 15.65 39.90 44.80
N SER A 31 16.87 39.89 44.28
CA SER A 31 17.43 38.95 43.31
C SER A 31 17.42 37.50 43.76
N ASP A 32 17.23 36.56 42.83
CA ASP A 32 18.26 35.60 42.42
C ASP A 32 17.70 34.54 41.45
N THR A 33 18.40 34.39 40.32
CA THR A 33 18.64 33.15 39.56
C THR A 33 17.43 32.24 39.23
N SER A 34 16.92 32.39 38.00
CA SER A 34 16.03 31.41 37.36
C SER A 34 16.72 30.06 37.18
N ALA A 35 16.27 29.05 37.93
CA ALA A 35 16.38 27.66 37.54
C ALA A 35 15.03 27.21 36.97
N THR A 36 14.82 27.42 35.68
CA THR A 36 13.68 26.85 34.95
C THR A 36 14.02 25.40 34.63
N THR A 37 13.45 24.47 35.40
CA THR A 37 13.38 23.05 35.03
C THR A 37 12.53 22.91 33.77
N ASN A 38 13.21 22.89 32.62
CA ASN A 38 12.62 22.45 31.36
C ASN A 38 12.43 20.93 31.43
N ASN A 39 11.22 20.48 31.76
CA ASN A 39 10.77 19.14 31.40
C ASN A 39 10.60 19.11 29.89
N ALA A 40 11.71 18.93 29.17
CA ALA A 40 11.69 18.50 27.79
C ALA A 40 11.20 17.04 27.78
N SER A 41 9.94 16.84 27.44
CA SER A 41 9.43 15.51 27.11
C SER A 41 10.22 15.00 25.91
N THR A 42 11.09 14.02 26.14
CA THR A 42 11.78 13.29 25.08
C THR A 42 10.73 12.80 24.08
N PRO A 43 10.94 13.00 22.76
CA PRO A 43 10.09 12.38 21.75
C PRO A 43 9.98 10.88 22.03
N PRO A 44 8.80 10.26 21.87
CA PRO A 44 8.68 8.80 22.00
C PRO A 44 9.76 8.14 21.14
N ALA A 45 10.52 7.21 21.72
CA ALA A 45 11.52 6.47 20.98
C ALA A 45 10.89 5.87 19.72
N GLU A 46 11.45 6.15 18.54
CA GLU A 46 10.91 5.67 17.28
C GLU A 46 10.90 4.13 17.29
N ASN A 47 9.77 3.52 16.92
CA ASN A 47 9.63 2.06 16.95
C ASN A 47 10.69 1.44 16.03
N PRO A 48 11.68 0.68 16.55
CA PRO A 48 12.76 0.13 15.74
C PRO A 48 12.26 -0.87 14.70
N LEU A 49 11.06 -1.44 14.85
CA LEU A 49 10.45 -2.36 13.89
C LEU A 49 9.88 -1.66 12.66
N LYS A 50 9.76 -0.32 12.67
CA LYS A 50 9.24 0.45 11.54
C LYS A 50 10.06 0.22 10.27
N ILE A 51 11.37 -0.06 10.40
CA ILE A 51 12.24 -0.36 9.26
C ILE A 51 11.85 -1.67 8.54
N MET A 52 11.14 -2.59 9.18
CA MET A 52 10.66 -3.80 8.51
C MET A 52 9.50 -3.53 7.56
N LEU A 53 8.73 -2.47 7.78
CA LEU A 53 7.48 -2.20 7.07
C LEU A 53 7.74 -1.67 5.64
N GLY A 54 6.84 -1.97 4.72
CA GLY A 54 6.85 -1.46 3.35
C GLY A 54 6.95 -2.54 2.28
N SER A 55 7.04 -2.09 1.02
CA SER A 55 7.08 -2.96 -0.16
C SER A 55 8.52 -3.26 -0.58
N PHE A 56 8.77 -4.52 -0.90
CA PHE A 56 10.04 -5.01 -1.43
C PHE A 56 9.78 -5.79 -2.71
N VAL A 57 10.43 -5.37 -3.79
CA VAL A 57 10.14 -5.82 -5.15
C VAL A 57 11.41 -6.39 -5.78
N GLY A 58 11.26 -7.47 -6.53
CA GLY A 58 12.38 -8.09 -7.23
C GLY A 58 11.95 -9.28 -8.07
N ALA A 59 12.93 -9.94 -8.69
CA ALA A 59 12.71 -11.12 -9.51
C ALA A 59 12.31 -12.35 -8.66
N PHE A 60 11.49 -13.22 -9.23
CA PHE A 60 10.97 -14.44 -8.61
C PHE A 60 10.71 -15.53 -9.67
N GLY A 61 11.79 -16.09 -10.22
CA GLY A 61 11.75 -16.87 -11.46
C GLY A 61 11.37 -15.97 -12.63
N ASP A 62 10.42 -16.41 -13.46
CA ASP A 62 9.98 -15.67 -14.65
C ASP A 62 9.03 -14.49 -14.36
N ASN A 63 8.73 -14.22 -13.10
CA ASN A 63 7.84 -13.12 -12.68
C ASN A 63 8.56 -12.20 -11.70
N LYS A 64 8.05 -10.99 -11.48
CA LYS A 64 8.36 -10.22 -10.27
C LYS A 64 7.49 -10.66 -9.09
N ILE A 65 8.06 -10.55 -7.89
CA ILE A 65 7.34 -10.61 -6.60
C ILE A 65 7.37 -9.25 -5.93
N THR A 66 6.28 -8.89 -5.27
CA THR A 66 6.25 -7.87 -4.22
C THR A 66 5.94 -8.53 -2.88
N LEU A 67 6.78 -8.31 -1.88
CA LEU A 67 6.46 -8.56 -0.48
C LEU A 67 6.14 -7.23 0.19
N LEU A 68 4.91 -7.06 0.66
CA LEU A 68 4.48 -5.92 1.45
C LEU A 68 4.40 -6.34 2.92
N VAL A 69 5.33 -5.86 3.75
CA VAL A 69 5.28 -6.04 5.20
C VAL A 69 4.41 -4.94 5.79
N VAL A 70 3.24 -5.31 6.32
CA VAL A 70 2.21 -4.38 6.79
C VAL A 70 2.33 -4.12 8.29
N LYS A 71 2.71 -5.14 9.06
CA LYS A 71 2.80 -5.05 10.52
C LYS A 71 3.97 -5.87 11.04
N ALA A 72 4.70 -5.30 11.99
CA ALA A 72 5.69 -5.97 12.81
C ALA A 72 5.51 -5.49 14.25
N GLU A 73 5.19 -6.40 15.16
CA GLU A 73 4.93 -6.11 16.57
C GLU A 73 5.30 -7.33 17.42
N GLY A 74 6.03 -7.12 18.52
CA GLY A 74 6.56 -8.23 19.32
C GLY A 74 7.50 -9.09 18.48
N ASP A 75 7.17 -10.37 18.32
CA ASP A 75 7.84 -11.35 17.47
C ASP A 75 7.05 -11.66 16.19
N SER A 76 5.93 -10.97 15.95
CA SER A 76 4.95 -11.33 14.92
C SER A 76 5.04 -10.39 13.73
N VAL A 77 4.90 -10.95 12.52
CA VAL A 77 4.88 -10.19 11.27
C VAL A 77 3.65 -10.56 10.43
N LEU A 78 3.05 -9.55 9.81
CA LEU A 78 1.95 -9.71 8.85
C LEU A 78 2.29 -8.97 7.56
N GLY A 79 1.90 -9.53 6.43
CA GLY A 79 2.09 -8.90 5.15
C GLY A 79 1.31 -9.55 4.02
N ARG A 80 1.72 -9.22 2.79
CA ARG A 80 1.15 -9.75 1.57
C ARG A 80 2.24 -10.05 0.55
N SER A 81 2.07 -11.14 -0.20
CA SER A 81 2.87 -11.47 -1.38
C SER A 81 2.03 -11.23 -2.62
N VAL A 82 2.64 -10.63 -3.65
CA VAL A 82 2.02 -10.44 -4.96
C VAL A 82 2.96 -10.99 -6.03
N VAL A 83 2.55 -12.06 -6.72
CA VAL A 83 3.34 -12.72 -7.78
C VAL A 83 2.43 -13.14 -8.91
N GLY A 84 2.72 -12.72 -10.13
CA GLY A 84 1.98 -13.22 -11.30
C GLY A 84 0.46 -12.99 -11.21
N GLY A 85 0.03 -11.96 -10.47
CA GLY A 85 -1.38 -11.66 -10.23
C GLY A 85 -2.03 -12.45 -9.11
N ASN A 86 -1.30 -13.40 -8.50
CA ASN A 86 -1.68 -14.02 -7.24
C ASN A 86 -1.32 -13.06 -6.11
N ASP A 87 -2.30 -12.70 -5.27
CA ASP A 87 -2.12 -11.84 -4.10
C ASP A 87 -2.60 -12.59 -2.86
N ARG A 88 -1.68 -12.85 -1.94
CA ARG A 88 -1.90 -13.72 -0.78
C ARG A 88 -1.46 -13.01 0.49
N PRO A 89 -2.26 -13.02 1.56
CA PRO A 89 -1.76 -12.60 2.86
C PRO A 89 -0.69 -13.60 3.33
N PHE A 90 0.27 -13.14 4.12
CA PHE A 90 1.14 -14.02 4.88
C PHE A 90 1.19 -13.58 6.33
N ALA A 91 1.43 -14.55 7.21
CA ALA A 91 1.66 -14.31 8.63
C ALA A 91 2.84 -15.16 9.11
N GLY A 92 3.58 -14.64 10.07
CA GLY A 92 4.81 -15.29 10.51
C GLY A 92 5.34 -14.74 11.82
N THR A 93 6.52 -15.23 12.17
CA THR A 93 7.32 -14.72 13.27
C THR A 93 8.64 -14.19 12.76
N PHE A 94 9.33 -13.43 13.58
CA PHE A 94 10.68 -12.98 13.32
C PHE A 94 11.56 -13.02 14.57
N THR A 95 12.85 -13.23 14.37
CA THR A 95 13.88 -13.03 15.39
C THR A 95 14.75 -11.84 15.01
N GLN A 96 15.44 -11.25 15.98
CA GLN A 96 16.35 -10.15 15.74
C GLN A 96 17.59 -10.23 16.63
N ASP A 97 18.71 -9.78 16.10
CA ASP A 97 19.95 -9.47 16.82
C ASP A 97 20.39 -8.04 16.48
N ASP A 98 21.62 -7.65 16.81
CA ASP A 98 22.13 -6.31 16.51
C ASP A 98 22.36 -6.05 15.01
N VAL A 99 22.40 -7.11 14.19
CA VAL A 99 22.78 -7.07 12.78
C VAL A 99 21.57 -7.16 11.86
N GLN A 100 20.57 -7.98 12.19
CA GLN A 100 19.50 -8.32 11.25
C GLN A 100 18.18 -8.69 11.92
N PHE A 101 17.13 -8.72 11.10
CA PHE A 101 15.89 -9.46 11.34
C PHE A 101 15.88 -10.72 10.49
N VAL A 102 15.39 -11.82 11.03
CA VAL A 102 15.14 -13.07 10.30
C VAL A 102 13.67 -13.41 10.44
N VAL A 103 12.98 -13.58 9.33
CA VAL A 103 11.53 -13.77 9.24
C VAL A 103 11.22 -15.15 8.69
N ASP A 104 10.29 -15.84 9.36
CA ASP A 104 9.64 -17.07 8.89
C ASP A 104 8.14 -16.82 8.80
N ALA A 105 7.60 -16.83 7.58
CA ALA A 105 6.19 -16.52 7.32
C ALA A 105 5.54 -17.52 6.37
N LYS A 106 4.22 -17.69 6.46
CA LYS A 106 3.45 -18.63 5.63
C LYS A 106 2.25 -17.95 5.01
N GLU A 107 1.96 -18.34 3.78
CA GLU A 107 0.67 -18.11 3.13
C GLU A 107 -0.37 -19.12 3.65
N PRO A 108 -1.69 -18.91 3.45
CA PRO A 108 -2.75 -19.69 4.10
C PRO A 108 -2.74 -21.19 3.79
N GLY A 109 -2.20 -21.60 2.65
CA GLY A 109 -2.21 -22.99 2.18
C GLY A 109 -3.50 -23.41 1.48
N ASP A 110 -4.35 -22.45 1.11
CA ASP A 110 -5.61 -22.71 0.38
C ASP A 110 -5.49 -22.48 -1.14
N ASP A 111 -4.35 -21.99 -1.62
CA ASP A 111 -4.02 -21.89 -3.04
C ASP A 111 -2.85 -22.82 -3.40
N LYS A 112 -2.87 -23.38 -4.61
CA LYS A 112 -1.82 -24.29 -5.10
C LYS A 112 -0.44 -23.60 -5.19
N TYR A 113 -0.39 -22.28 -5.31
CA TYR A 113 0.84 -21.49 -5.33
C TYR A 113 1.22 -20.95 -3.95
N ASP A 114 0.62 -21.43 -2.86
CA ASP A 114 1.02 -21.05 -1.51
C ASP A 114 2.27 -21.80 -1.05
N GLY A 115 3.03 -21.13 -0.18
CA GLY A 115 4.23 -21.66 0.44
C GLY A 115 4.61 -20.94 1.73
N ALA A 116 5.88 -21.08 2.07
CA ALA A 116 6.51 -20.49 3.23
C ALA A 116 7.71 -19.65 2.80
N PHE A 117 7.80 -18.44 3.33
CA PHE A 117 8.93 -17.53 3.16
C PHE A 117 9.89 -17.68 4.33
N HIS A 118 11.19 -17.68 4.02
CA HIS A 118 12.28 -17.48 4.98
C HIS A 118 13.19 -16.39 4.43
N PHE A 119 13.27 -15.24 5.09
CA PHE A 119 14.08 -14.11 4.60
C PHE A 119 14.71 -13.31 5.73
N ASN A 120 15.79 -12.60 5.42
CA ASN A 120 16.45 -11.68 6.34
C ASN A 120 16.49 -10.25 5.81
N MET A 121 16.55 -9.31 6.75
CA MET A 121 16.79 -7.89 6.53
C MET A 121 17.97 -7.44 7.38
N GLN A 122 19.02 -6.91 6.77
CA GLN A 122 20.14 -6.33 7.51
C GLN A 122 19.72 -4.97 8.08
N LYS A 123 19.91 -4.73 9.38
CA LYS A 123 19.63 -3.43 10.02
C LYS A 123 20.50 -2.31 9.44
N GLY A 124 21.74 -2.64 9.05
CA GLY A 124 22.66 -1.74 8.35
C GLY A 124 22.33 -1.50 6.86
N ASN A 125 21.46 -2.32 6.27
CA ASN A 125 20.95 -2.14 4.91
C ASN A 125 19.46 -2.52 4.83
N PRO A 126 18.56 -1.69 5.39
CA PRO A 126 17.14 -2.01 5.49
C PRO A 126 16.42 -1.93 4.15
N ASN A 127 17.09 -1.54 3.07
CA ASN A 127 16.50 -1.41 1.75
C ASN A 127 16.58 -2.67 0.91
N ALA A 128 17.15 -3.76 1.44
CA ALA A 128 17.23 -5.03 0.78
C ALA A 128 16.70 -6.17 1.66
N LEU A 129 16.04 -7.13 1.02
CA LEU A 129 15.65 -8.41 1.61
C LEU A 129 16.27 -9.53 0.80
N ASN A 130 16.80 -10.54 1.49
CA ASN A 130 17.31 -11.76 0.87
C ASN A 130 16.60 -12.95 1.47
N GLY A 131 16.17 -13.90 0.65
CA GLY A 131 15.51 -15.08 1.19
C GLY A 131 15.06 -16.08 0.15
N SER A 132 14.28 -17.03 0.67
CA SER A 132 13.75 -18.16 -0.06
C SER A 132 12.23 -18.25 0.14
N TRP A 133 11.57 -18.84 -0.85
CA TRP A 133 10.21 -19.31 -0.75
C TRP A 133 10.17 -20.80 -1.06
N LYS A 134 9.52 -21.55 -0.19
CA LYS A 134 9.32 -23.00 -0.32
C LYS A 134 7.83 -23.28 -0.55
N PRO A 135 7.45 -23.92 -1.67
CA PRO A 135 6.06 -24.27 -1.93
C PRO A 135 5.53 -25.27 -0.91
N ASN A 136 4.22 -25.20 -0.63
CA ASN A 136 3.52 -26.24 0.10
C ASN A 136 3.31 -27.50 -0.76
N ASP A 137 3.13 -27.35 -2.07
CA ASP A 137 3.08 -28.45 -3.03
C ASP A 137 4.49 -28.96 -3.34
N PRO A 138 4.84 -30.22 -2.98
CA PRO A 138 6.18 -30.77 -3.21
C PRO A 138 6.55 -30.94 -4.68
N LYS A 139 5.60 -30.82 -5.62
CA LYS A 139 5.88 -30.86 -7.07
C LYS A 139 6.49 -29.56 -7.58
N GLN A 140 6.32 -28.47 -6.84
CA GLN A 140 6.89 -27.17 -7.19
C GLN A 140 8.29 -27.03 -6.61
N LYS A 141 9.13 -26.23 -7.28
CA LYS A 141 10.50 -25.96 -6.84
C LYS A 141 10.54 -24.73 -5.93
N SER A 142 11.38 -24.77 -4.90
CA SER A 142 11.73 -23.59 -4.13
C SER A 142 12.38 -22.52 -5.00
N LYS A 143 12.27 -21.26 -4.57
CA LYS A 143 12.82 -20.10 -5.25
C LYS A 143 13.60 -19.25 -4.27
N GLU A 144 14.73 -18.73 -4.71
CA GLU A 144 15.49 -17.71 -4.01
C GLU A 144 15.14 -16.32 -4.58
N PHE A 145 15.29 -15.28 -3.77
CA PHE A 145 15.06 -13.91 -4.19
C PHE A 145 15.98 -12.92 -3.46
N VAL A 146 16.24 -11.82 -4.16
CA VAL A 146 16.80 -10.58 -3.61
C VAL A 146 15.83 -9.47 -4.00
N LEU A 147 15.23 -8.83 -3.00
CA LEU A 147 14.22 -7.79 -3.20
C LEU A 147 14.76 -6.45 -2.74
N GLN A 148 14.41 -5.40 -3.46
CA GLN A 148 14.77 -4.03 -3.12
C GLN A 148 13.52 -3.30 -2.62
N ARG A 149 13.69 -2.48 -1.60
CA ARG A 149 12.63 -1.60 -1.10
C ARG A 149 12.17 -0.69 -2.23
N LYS A 150 10.86 -0.64 -2.44
CA LYS A 150 10.20 0.33 -3.32
C LYS A 150 9.16 1.06 -2.51
N VAL A 151 9.33 2.37 -2.40
CA VAL A 151 8.32 3.22 -1.79
C VAL A 151 7.25 3.47 -2.86
N PHE A 152 5.99 3.14 -2.52
CA PHE A 152 4.88 3.55 -3.36
C PHE A 152 4.73 5.07 -3.28
N GLU A 153 4.77 5.73 -4.44
CA GLU A 153 4.56 7.15 -4.59
C GLU A 153 3.48 7.39 -5.64
N TYR A 154 2.36 8.00 -5.25
CA TYR A 154 1.35 8.40 -6.22
C TYR A 154 1.85 9.59 -7.04
N LYS A 155 2.08 9.37 -8.33
CA LYS A 155 2.58 10.37 -9.30
C LYS A 155 1.58 10.52 -10.43
N THR A 156 1.13 11.74 -10.69
CA THR A 156 0.15 12.04 -11.74
C THR A 156 0.79 12.43 -13.07
N ASP A 157 2.10 12.60 -13.11
CA ASP A 157 2.89 13.13 -14.24
C ASP A 157 3.78 12.07 -14.91
N VAL A 158 3.54 10.79 -14.60
CA VAL A 158 4.23 9.63 -15.17
C VAL A 158 3.30 8.80 -16.06
N GLY A 159 3.87 7.99 -16.95
CA GLY A 159 3.13 7.16 -17.90
C GLY A 159 2.83 7.87 -19.22
N SER A 160 2.08 7.20 -20.08
CA SER A 160 1.76 7.64 -21.45
C SER A 160 0.57 8.61 -21.50
N PHE A 161 -0.36 8.53 -20.55
CA PHE A 161 -1.57 9.36 -20.46
C PHE A 161 -1.71 10.01 -19.07
N PRO A 162 -0.74 10.85 -18.64
CA PRO A 162 -0.78 11.55 -17.35
C PRO A 162 -2.01 12.44 -17.19
N GLU A 163 -2.50 13.04 -18.28
CA GLU A 163 -3.67 13.91 -18.30
C GLU A 163 -4.93 13.23 -17.74
N ALA A 164 -5.03 11.90 -17.87
CA ALA A 164 -6.17 11.11 -17.39
C ALA A 164 -6.29 11.11 -15.86
N SER A 165 -5.21 11.45 -15.14
CA SER A 165 -5.21 11.67 -13.68
C SER A 165 -5.11 13.16 -13.29
N GLN A 166 -4.80 14.07 -14.22
CA GLN A 166 -4.55 15.49 -13.92
C GLN A 166 -5.76 16.41 -14.19
N ARG A 167 -6.57 16.12 -15.21
CA ARG A 167 -7.70 16.96 -15.61
C ARG A 167 -8.88 16.10 -16.08
N LEU A 168 -10.06 16.71 -16.19
CA LEU A 168 -11.16 16.06 -16.89
C LEU A 168 -10.83 15.89 -18.37
N LEU A 169 -11.02 14.68 -18.86
CA LEU A 169 -11.00 14.37 -20.28
C LEU A 169 -12.30 14.82 -20.94
N THR A 170 -12.18 15.22 -22.19
CA THR A 170 -13.27 15.59 -23.09
C THR A 170 -13.46 14.49 -24.12
N THR A 171 -14.56 14.50 -24.87
CA THR A 171 -14.78 13.54 -25.96
C THR A 171 -13.66 13.58 -27.00
N LYS A 172 -13.14 14.78 -27.29
CA LYS A 172 -12.03 14.97 -28.24
C LYS A 172 -10.74 14.29 -27.81
N ASP A 173 -10.54 14.09 -26.51
CA ASP A 173 -9.35 13.42 -26.00
C ASP A 173 -9.39 11.90 -26.27
N VAL A 174 -10.56 11.30 -26.51
CA VAL A 174 -10.74 9.83 -26.58
C VAL A 174 -11.41 9.33 -27.86
N GLU A 175 -12.06 10.19 -28.65
CA GLU A 175 -12.99 9.77 -29.70
C GLU A 175 -12.38 9.13 -30.94
N ASN A 176 -11.06 9.26 -31.16
CA ASN A 176 -10.34 8.62 -32.27
C ASN A 176 -9.23 7.68 -31.78
N MET A 177 -9.30 7.23 -30.53
CA MET A 177 -8.29 6.34 -29.96
C MET A 177 -8.65 4.88 -30.23
N MET A 178 -7.63 4.06 -30.44
CA MET A 178 -7.79 2.61 -30.55
C MET A 178 -8.28 2.03 -29.21
N LYS A 179 -8.98 0.90 -29.28
CA LYS A 179 -9.46 0.20 -28.07
C LYS A 179 -8.30 -0.09 -27.11
N GLU A 180 -7.16 -0.50 -27.64
CA GLU A 180 -5.96 -0.83 -26.88
C GLU A 180 -5.41 0.38 -26.12
N ASP A 181 -5.39 1.56 -26.74
CA ASP A 181 -4.92 2.79 -26.10
C ASP A 181 -5.89 3.25 -25.00
N LEU A 182 -7.19 3.12 -25.24
CA LEU A 182 -8.22 3.41 -24.24
C LEU A 182 -8.10 2.47 -23.04
N GLU A 183 -7.92 1.18 -23.29
CA GLU A 183 -7.70 0.19 -22.23
C GLU A 183 -6.40 0.46 -21.48
N TYR A 184 -5.32 0.83 -22.18
CA TYR A 184 -4.05 1.19 -21.56
C TYR A 184 -4.22 2.43 -20.68
N MET A 185 -4.81 3.52 -21.18
CA MET A 185 -5.09 4.75 -20.43
C MET A 185 -5.89 4.48 -19.15
N ARG A 186 -6.96 3.68 -19.24
CA ARG A 186 -7.77 3.32 -18.07
C ARG A 186 -6.96 2.51 -17.05
N ASN A 187 -6.18 1.54 -17.51
CA ASN A 187 -5.37 0.70 -16.61
C ASN A 187 -4.18 1.46 -16.04
N GLU A 188 -3.64 2.47 -16.75
CA GLU A 188 -2.57 3.31 -16.25
C GLU A 188 -3.00 4.12 -15.02
N ILE A 189 -4.25 4.61 -15.00
CA ILE A 189 -4.84 5.20 -13.79
C ILE A 189 -4.77 4.20 -12.63
N PHE A 190 -5.13 2.94 -12.84
CA PHE A 190 -5.05 1.91 -11.79
C PHE A 190 -3.61 1.62 -11.37
N ALA A 191 -2.68 1.56 -12.32
CA ALA A 191 -1.25 1.33 -12.07
C ALA A 191 -0.66 2.44 -11.19
N ARG A 192 -1.02 3.71 -11.41
CA ARG A 192 -0.58 4.84 -10.55
C ARG A 192 -1.01 4.69 -9.10
N HIS A 193 -2.11 3.97 -8.84
CA HIS A 193 -2.60 3.66 -7.50
C HIS A 193 -2.03 2.35 -6.92
N GLY A 194 -1.04 1.74 -7.60
CA GLY A 194 -0.37 0.53 -7.15
C GLY A 194 -1.20 -0.74 -7.36
N PHE A 195 -2.15 -0.72 -8.30
CA PHE A 195 -3.07 -1.83 -8.52
C PHE A 195 -2.37 -3.10 -9.00
N CYS A 196 -2.53 -4.21 -8.29
CA CYS A 196 -1.98 -5.51 -8.66
C CYS A 196 -2.84 -6.20 -9.74
N PHE A 197 -2.42 -6.14 -11.01
CA PHE A 197 -3.17 -6.77 -12.10
C PHE A 197 -3.11 -8.31 -12.07
N LYS A 198 -4.28 -8.96 -12.17
CA LYS A 198 -4.39 -10.44 -12.26
C LYS A 198 -4.09 -10.99 -13.64
N LYS A 199 -4.44 -10.26 -14.69
CA LYS A 199 -4.19 -10.66 -16.08
C LYS A 199 -2.72 -10.42 -16.43
N LYS A 200 -2.08 -11.40 -17.05
CA LYS A 200 -0.65 -11.32 -17.43
C LYS A 200 -0.39 -10.16 -18.39
N GLU A 201 -1.20 -10.02 -19.42
CA GLU A 201 -1.09 -8.94 -20.42
C GLU A 201 -1.11 -7.56 -19.77
N LEU A 202 -2.08 -7.31 -18.87
CA LEU A 202 -2.17 -6.03 -18.15
C LEU A 202 -1.01 -5.78 -17.19
N ARG A 203 -0.46 -6.82 -16.54
CA ARG A 203 0.76 -6.64 -15.74
C ARG A 203 1.93 -6.24 -16.61
N GLN A 204 2.12 -6.93 -17.72
CA GLN A 204 3.26 -6.72 -18.62
C GLN A 204 3.27 -5.32 -19.22
N MET A 205 2.10 -4.66 -19.33
CA MET A 205 1.99 -3.25 -19.72
C MET A 205 2.78 -2.30 -18.80
N PHE A 206 2.84 -2.59 -17.50
CA PHE A 206 3.42 -1.68 -16.50
C PHE A 206 4.61 -2.28 -15.74
N GLU A 207 4.87 -3.58 -15.85
CA GLU A 207 5.92 -4.25 -15.08
C GLU A 207 7.31 -3.67 -15.33
N MET A 208 7.55 -3.06 -16.50
CA MET A 208 8.81 -2.40 -16.84
C MET A 208 8.86 -0.92 -16.47
N GLU A 209 7.75 -0.34 -16.01
CA GLU A 209 7.67 1.07 -15.62
C GLU A 209 8.27 1.26 -14.22
N ASP A 210 9.30 2.11 -14.11
CA ASP A 210 9.99 2.34 -12.82
C ASP A 210 9.10 2.96 -11.74
N TRP A 211 8.05 3.68 -12.16
CA TRP A 211 7.08 4.32 -11.28
C TRP A 211 5.96 3.39 -10.81
N TYR A 212 5.79 2.22 -11.44
CA TYR A 212 4.76 1.26 -11.06
C TYR A 212 5.23 0.34 -9.93
N VAL A 213 4.54 0.40 -8.79
CA VAL A 213 4.79 -0.45 -7.62
C VAL A 213 3.48 -1.15 -7.24
N PRO A 214 3.32 -2.46 -7.53
CA PRO A 214 2.10 -3.18 -7.20
C PRO A 214 2.03 -3.46 -5.69
N ASP A 215 1.24 -2.67 -4.96
CA ASP A 215 1.11 -2.76 -3.50
C ASP A 215 -0.33 -2.95 -3.02
N ASN A 216 -1.32 -2.92 -3.91
CA ASN A 216 -2.73 -2.91 -3.53
C ASN A 216 -3.64 -3.64 -4.54
N VAL A 217 -4.60 -4.43 -4.05
CA VAL A 217 -5.66 -5.05 -4.87
C VAL A 217 -7.00 -4.31 -4.82
N VAL A 218 -7.14 -3.33 -3.94
CA VAL A 218 -8.34 -2.51 -3.77
C VAL A 218 -7.96 -1.03 -3.81
N ILE A 219 -8.13 -0.43 -4.99
CA ILE A 219 -7.81 0.98 -5.25
C ILE A 219 -9.06 1.87 -5.38
N LYS A 220 -10.26 1.30 -5.33
CA LYS A 220 -11.53 2.02 -5.59
C LYS A 220 -11.70 3.28 -4.74
N ASP A 221 -11.32 3.21 -3.46
CA ASP A 221 -11.46 4.31 -2.50
C ASP A 221 -10.28 5.30 -2.56
N ARG A 222 -9.25 5.00 -3.38
CA ARG A 222 -8.08 5.85 -3.62
C ARG A 222 -8.22 6.69 -4.90
N LEU A 223 -9.11 6.27 -5.81
CA LEU A 223 -9.40 7.00 -7.04
C LEU A 223 -9.97 8.39 -6.75
N THR A 224 -9.41 9.39 -7.40
CA THR A 224 -9.93 10.77 -7.36
C THR A 224 -11.26 10.88 -8.11
N GLU A 225 -12.01 11.95 -7.84
CA GLU A 225 -13.25 12.22 -8.59
C GLU A 225 -12.99 12.51 -10.09
N ILE A 226 -11.83 13.07 -10.42
CA ILE A 226 -11.39 13.27 -11.82
C ILE A 226 -11.18 11.91 -12.49
N GLU A 227 -10.40 11.03 -11.86
CA GLU A 227 -10.12 9.69 -12.39
C GLU A 227 -11.41 8.87 -12.54
N LYS A 228 -12.32 8.89 -11.57
CA LYS A 228 -13.61 8.18 -11.68
C LYS A 228 -14.42 8.63 -12.90
N LYS A 229 -14.50 9.95 -13.15
CA LYS A 229 -15.19 10.52 -14.31
C LYS A 229 -14.49 10.15 -15.62
N ASN A 230 -13.15 10.24 -15.65
CA ASN A 230 -12.36 9.88 -16.82
C ASN A 230 -12.45 8.39 -17.14
N ILE A 231 -12.36 7.51 -16.15
CA ILE A 231 -12.59 6.07 -16.31
C ILE A 231 -13.97 5.80 -16.90
N ALA A 232 -15.02 6.49 -16.44
CA ALA A 232 -16.35 6.33 -17.00
C ALA A 232 -16.43 6.76 -18.48
N LEU A 233 -15.79 7.87 -18.84
CA LEU A 233 -15.70 8.33 -20.23
C LEU A 233 -14.92 7.33 -21.11
N ILE A 234 -13.72 6.94 -20.68
CA ILE A 234 -12.85 6.00 -21.40
C ILE A 234 -13.58 4.68 -21.63
N LYS A 235 -14.21 4.11 -20.59
CA LYS A 235 -14.97 2.85 -20.72
C LYS A 235 -16.13 2.92 -21.70
N ARG A 236 -16.76 4.09 -21.85
CA ARG A 236 -17.80 4.29 -22.86
C ARG A 236 -17.21 4.21 -24.27
N TYR A 237 -16.03 4.78 -24.49
CA TYR A 237 -15.35 4.76 -25.78
C TYR A 237 -14.68 3.42 -26.07
N GLU A 238 -14.17 2.69 -25.06
CA GLU A 238 -13.71 1.30 -25.23
C GLU A 238 -14.83 0.43 -25.80
N LYS A 239 -16.05 0.57 -25.27
CA LYS A 239 -17.22 -0.16 -25.75
C LYS A 239 -17.58 0.23 -27.19
N TYR A 240 -17.53 1.52 -27.51
CA TYR A 240 -17.80 2.00 -28.86
C TYR A 240 -16.76 1.47 -29.86
N ALA A 241 -15.46 1.53 -29.52
CA ALA A 241 -14.38 1.00 -30.36
C ALA A 241 -14.47 -0.52 -30.53
N GLU A 242 -14.93 -1.26 -29.53
CA GLU A 242 -15.19 -2.70 -29.65
C GLU A 242 -16.35 -3.02 -30.60
N GLU A 243 -17.39 -2.18 -30.64
CA GLU A 243 -18.58 -2.40 -31.47
C GLU A 243 -18.42 -1.88 -32.91
N TYR A 244 -17.67 -0.78 -33.10
CA TYR A 244 -17.63 -0.01 -34.35
C TYR A 244 -16.23 0.28 -34.89
N GLY A 245 -15.17 0.03 -34.11
CA GLY A 245 -13.82 0.44 -34.44
C GLY A 245 -13.29 -0.15 -35.75
N ASP A 246 -12.79 0.73 -36.62
CA ASP A 246 -11.94 0.35 -37.76
C ASP A 246 -10.43 0.40 -37.42
N GLU A 247 -9.57 0.14 -38.41
CA GLU A 247 -8.10 0.18 -38.23
C GLU A 247 -7.55 1.58 -37.84
N TYR A 248 -8.40 2.62 -37.87
CA TYR A 248 -8.06 4.00 -37.53
C TYR A 248 -8.73 4.49 -36.23
N GLY A 249 -9.41 3.61 -35.49
CA GLY A 249 -10.05 3.95 -34.22
C GLY A 249 -11.32 4.80 -34.39
N ARG A 250 -12.03 4.65 -35.51
CA ARG A 250 -13.31 5.35 -35.83
C ARG A 250 -14.51 4.43 -35.73
#